data_AF-A0A7W1EW30-F1
#
_entry.id   AF-A0A7W1EW30-F1
#
_cell.length_a   1.000
_cell.length_b   1.000
_cell.length_c   1.000
_cell.angle_alpha   90.00
_cell.angle_beta   90.00
_cell.angle_gamma   90.00
#
_symmetry.space_group_name_H-M   'P 1'
#
loop_
_entity.id
_entity.type
_entity.pdbx_description
1 polymer ?
#
loop_
_entity_poly.entity_id
_entity_poly.type
_entity_poly.pdbx_seq_one_letter_code
_entity_poly.pdbx_strand_id
1 'polypeptide(L)'
;MKRFTHIILLILISAFSRANEGVVQFKGTIYNESNAVLNGALVQVTQNAFLFNAFTANQQGEYKINLPVDGEYDVTISKPGYVQKRYSVSTKGVTKEKLAGLPVYTADIVLLNFYEGVDYSLFEQPINKYEYNPENNNMDYNEKYLKQMREAMREVKKEEREAIKLAREKELADRKIAVQSKVGYISQKKSVPTTVKTEVQQPVQQKNETTSAVLITKSSPSARITELLAKYPQGITEEFIEGQNVQIVQRIIVKDQEAWVYQKKTFNWGGVACFRDNTPITPGIFEQETSADYNTILSSK
;
A
#
# COMPACT_ATOMS: atom_id res chain seq x y z
N MET A 1 34.62 -47.35 7.58
CA MET A 1 33.46 -48.02 6.93
C MET A 1 32.20 -47.27 7.36
N LYS A 2 31.27 -46.94 6.46
CA LYS A 2 30.05 -46.20 6.81
C LYS A 2 28.96 -47.18 7.29
N ARG A 3 28.31 -46.91 8.42
CA ARG A 3 27.05 -47.59 8.83
C ARG A 3 25.90 -46.61 8.65
N PHE A 4 25.04 -46.86 7.67
CA PHE A 4 23.79 -46.13 7.50
C PHE A 4 22.71 -46.75 8.38
N THR A 5 22.33 -46.07 9.47
CA THR A 5 21.19 -46.46 10.29
C THR A 5 19.93 -45.91 9.63
N HIS A 6 19.05 -46.79 9.10
CA HIS A 6 17.79 -46.35 8.50
C HIS A 6 16.73 -46.10 9.59
N ILE A 7 16.48 -44.82 9.89
CA ILE A 7 15.37 -44.41 10.74
C ILE A 7 14.12 -44.31 9.86
N ILE A 8 13.24 -45.30 9.97
CA ILE A 8 11.93 -45.28 9.30
C ILE A 8 11.00 -44.38 10.12
N LEU A 9 10.84 -43.13 9.68
CA LEU A 9 9.88 -42.19 10.28
C LEU A 9 8.46 -42.59 9.88
N LEU A 10 7.74 -43.24 10.80
CA LEU A 10 6.38 -43.72 10.58
C LEU A 10 5.40 -42.55 10.70
N ILE A 11 5.11 -41.89 9.56
CA ILE A 11 4.17 -40.77 9.49
C ILE A 11 2.74 -41.29 9.71
N LEU A 12 2.24 -41.11 10.93
CA LEU A 12 0.83 -41.25 11.27
C LEU A 12 0.03 -40.12 10.59
N ILE A 13 -0.41 -40.36 9.35
CA ILE A 13 -1.39 -39.51 8.67
C ILE A 13 -2.75 -39.73 9.35
N SER A 14 -2.98 -38.97 10.42
CA SER A 14 -4.32 -38.84 11.01
C SER A 14 -5.22 -38.11 10.03
N ALA A 15 -5.96 -38.88 9.24
CA ALA A 15 -7.01 -38.38 8.38
C ALA A 15 -8.17 -37.80 9.23
N PHE A 16 -7.97 -36.59 9.75
CA PHE A 16 -9.04 -35.78 10.31
C PHE A 16 -10.03 -35.46 9.19
N SER A 17 -11.06 -36.30 9.06
CA SER A 17 -12.23 -36.02 8.25
C SER A 17 -12.94 -34.79 8.82
N ARG A 18 -12.50 -33.60 8.38
CA ARG A 18 -13.28 -32.37 8.48
C ARG A 18 -14.51 -32.53 7.60
N ALA A 19 -15.53 -33.17 8.14
CA ALA A 19 -16.88 -33.12 7.62
C ALA A 19 -17.27 -31.66 7.43
N ASN A 20 -17.94 -31.32 6.34
CA ASN A 20 -18.22 -29.93 5.94
C ASN A 20 -18.74 -29.09 7.12
N GLU A 21 -17.83 -28.32 7.71
CA GLU A 21 -18.13 -27.31 8.72
C GLU A 21 -18.92 -26.22 8.00
N GLY A 22 -20.16 -26.00 8.46
CA GLY A 22 -21.06 -25.06 7.82
C GLY A 22 -20.48 -23.65 7.81
N VAL A 23 -20.82 -22.85 6.79
CA VAL A 23 -20.19 -21.55 6.54
C VAL A 23 -21.18 -20.39 6.60
N VAL A 24 -20.91 -19.42 7.46
CA VAL A 24 -21.55 -18.09 7.41
C VAL A 24 -20.96 -17.35 6.21
N GLN A 25 -21.80 -16.78 5.35
CA GLN A 25 -21.36 -16.19 4.09
C GLN A 25 -21.42 -14.66 4.17
N PHE A 26 -20.30 -14.01 3.87
CA PHE A 26 -20.21 -12.56 3.69
C PHE A 26 -19.83 -12.24 2.25
N LYS A 27 -20.35 -11.14 1.73
CA LYS A 27 -19.99 -10.54 0.45
C LYS A 27 -19.85 -9.03 0.61
N GLY A 28 -19.27 -8.36 -0.37
CA GLY A 28 -19.34 -6.91 -0.48
C GLY A 28 -18.57 -6.40 -1.68
N THR A 29 -18.63 -5.10 -1.89
CA THR A 29 -17.89 -4.42 -2.94
C THR A 29 -16.95 -3.36 -2.34
N ILE A 30 -15.77 -3.24 -2.94
CA ILE A 30 -14.69 -2.38 -2.47
C ILE A 30 -14.65 -1.13 -3.37
N TYR A 31 -14.76 0.04 -2.75
CA TYR A 31 -14.84 1.34 -3.40
C TYR A 31 -13.79 2.31 -2.82
N ASN A 32 -13.51 3.41 -3.54
CA ASN A 32 -12.92 4.61 -2.95
C ASN A 32 -14.01 5.61 -2.52
N GLU A 33 -13.61 6.70 -1.88
CA GLU A 33 -14.51 7.75 -1.39
C GLU A 33 -15.30 8.51 -2.47
N SER A 34 -14.94 8.34 -3.76
CA SER A 34 -15.70 8.86 -4.89
C SER A 34 -16.72 7.84 -5.42
N ASN A 35 -16.99 6.76 -4.66
CA ASN A 35 -17.78 5.58 -5.04
C ASN A 35 -17.26 4.85 -6.28
N ALA A 36 -16.00 5.08 -6.69
CA ALA A 36 -15.40 4.35 -7.80
C ALA A 36 -14.92 2.97 -7.33
N VAL A 37 -15.25 1.93 -8.10
CA VAL A 37 -14.88 0.53 -7.84
C VAL A 37 -13.37 0.32 -7.80
N LEU A 38 -12.90 -0.44 -6.81
CA LEU A 38 -11.49 -0.79 -6.62
C LEU A 38 -11.20 -2.25 -7.01
N ASN A 39 -11.28 -2.52 -8.31
CA ASN A 39 -10.71 -3.69 -8.98
C ASN A 39 -9.31 -4.02 -8.42
N GLY A 40 -9.03 -5.29 -8.13
CA GLY A 40 -7.67 -5.71 -7.78
C GLY A 40 -7.22 -5.30 -6.36
N ALA A 41 -8.15 -5.20 -5.42
CA ALA A 41 -7.84 -5.13 -3.99
C ALA A 41 -7.62 -6.54 -3.42
N LEU A 42 -6.67 -6.71 -2.51
CA LEU A 42 -6.41 -7.96 -1.81
C LEU A 42 -7.35 -8.09 -0.61
N VAL A 43 -8.02 -9.23 -0.50
CA VAL A 43 -8.84 -9.65 0.64
C VAL A 43 -8.12 -10.80 1.34
N GLN A 44 -7.72 -10.58 2.59
CA GLN A 44 -7.07 -11.55 3.45
C GLN A 44 -7.98 -11.88 4.64
N VAL A 45 -8.25 -13.16 4.86
CA VAL A 45 -8.99 -13.66 6.03
C VAL A 45 -8.00 -14.39 6.93
N THR A 46 -7.88 -13.97 8.18
CA THR A 46 -7.25 -14.78 9.22
C THR A 46 -8.32 -15.42 10.09
N GLN A 47 -8.04 -16.63 10.61
CA GLN A 47 -8.86 -17.33 11.61
C GLN A 47 -8.00 -17.53 12.84
N ASN A 48 -8.46 -17.09 14.01
CA ASN A 48 -7.70 -17.16 15.28
C ASN A 48 -6.24 -16.63 15.10
N ALA A 49 -6.09 -15.49 14.42
CA ALA A 49 -4.84 -14.84 13.99
C ALA A 49 -3.96 -15.57 12.94
N PHE A 50 -4.23 -16.83 12.58
CA PHE A 50 -3.52 -17.52 11.50
C PHE A 50 -4.14 -17.23 10.13
N LEU A 51 -3.34 -17.22 9.05
CA LEU A 51 -3.85 -17.04 7.69
C LEU A 51 -4.76 -18.21 7.30
N PHE A 52 -6.03 -17.91 6.99
CA PHE A 52 -7.05 -18.88 6.57
C PHE A 52 -7.28 -18.84 5.06
N ASN A 53 -7.36 -17.65 4.47
CA ASN A 53 -7.55 -17.47 3.03
C ASN A 53 -6.97 -16.11 2.57
N ALA A 54 -6.49 -16.01 1.34
CA ALA A 54 -6.12 -14.75 0.70
C ALA A 54 -6.40 -14.81 -0.81
N PHE A 55 -7.11 -13.80 -1.33
CA PHE A 55 -7.47 -13.73 -2.74
C PHE A 55 -7.72 -12.27 -3.17
N THR A 56 -7.67 -12.01 -4.46
CA THR A 56 -7.94 -10.69 -5.02
C THR A 56 -9.43 -10.54 -5.35
N ALA A 57 -10.05 -9.41 -4.99
CA ALA A 57 -11.40 -9.04 -5.41
C ALA A 57 -11.49 -8.94 -6.95
N ASN A 58 -12.70 -9.17 -7.49
CA ASN A 58 -12.89 -9.25 -8.94
C ASN A 58 -12.77 -7.88 -9.66
N GLN A 59 -13.02 -7.84 -10.97
CA GLN A 59 -12.90 -6.60 -11.74
C GLN A 59 -13.93 -5.53 -11.37
N GLN A 60 -15.04 -5.96 -10.76
CA GLN A 60 -16.12 -5.16 -10.22
C GLN A 60 -15.86 -4.74 -8.76
N GLY A 61 -14.71 -5.09 -8.19
CA GLY A 61 -14.34 -4.82 -6.80
C GLY A 61 -15.09 -5.69 -5.79
N GLU A 62 -15.85 -6.68 -6.26
CA GLU A 62 -16.66 -7.57 -5.45
C GLU A 62 -15.79 -8.68 -4.83
N TYR A 63 -16.15 -9.07 -3.62
CA TYR A 63 -15.56 -10.20 -2.93
C TYR A 63 -16.63 -11.04 -2.23
N LYS A 64 -16.33 -12.32 -2.00
CA LYS A 64 -17.14 -13.23 -1.18
C LYS A 64 -16.23 -14.09 -0.31
N ILE A 65 -16.60 -14.26 0.95
CA ILE A 65 -15.95 -15.14 1.90
C ILE A 65 -16.97 -16.11 2.52
N ASN A 66 -16.50 -17.33 2.76
CA ASN A 66 -17.24 -18.38 3.44
C ASN A 66 -16.48 -18.66 4.74
N LEU A 67 -17.07 -18.34 5.88
CA LEU A 67 -16.44 -18.42 7.20
C LEU A 67 -17.01 -19.62 7.97
N PRO A 68 -16.24 -20.68 8.25
CA PRO A 68 -16.71 -21.80 9.07
C PRO A 68 -17.30 -21.34 10.42
N VAL A 69 -18.32 -22.04 10.89
CA VAL A 69 -18.88 -21.85 12.23
C VAL A 69 -17.83 -22.09 13.34
N ASP A 70 -18.08 -21.51 14.52
CA ASP A 70 -17.23 -21.60 15.71
C ASP A 70 -15.78 -21.06 15.56
N GLY A 71 -15.61 -19.99 14.78
CA GLY A 71 -14.33 -19.31 14.57
C GLY A 71 -14.38 -17.80 14.86
N GLU A 72 -13.22 -17.25 15.24
CA GLU A 72 -12.95 -15.81 15.20
C GLU A 72 -12.19 -15.47 13.92
N TYR A 73 -12.68 -14.49 13.16
CA TYR A 73 -12.08 -14.08 11.89
C TYR A 73 -11.79 -12.59 11.84
N ASP A 74 -10.64 -12.23 11.29
CA ASP A 74 -10.31 -10.86 10.88
C ASP A 74 -10.20 -10.82 9.35
N VAL A 75 -11.04 -10.00 8.72
CA VAL A 75 -11.09 -9.79 7.27
C VAL A 75 -10.42 -8.46 6.98
N THR A 76 -9.25 -8.51 6.33
CA THR A 76 -8.42 -7.34 6.02
C THR A 76 -8.41 -7.10 4.51
N ILE A 77 -8.74 -5.86 4.11
CA ILE A 77 -8.80 -5.40 2.73
C ILE A 77 -7.69 -4.37 2.52
N SER A 78 -6.84 -4.59 1.52
CA SER A 78 -5.72 -3.70 1.18
C SER A 78 -5.59 -3.48 -0.33
N LYS A 79 -5.06 -2.31 -0.71
CA LYS A 79 -4.75 -1.97 -2.10
C LYS A 79 -3.62 -0.94 -2.16
N PRO A 80 -2.61 -1.06 -3.05
CA PRO A 80 -1.57 -0.05 -3.19
C PRO A 80 -2.15 1.35 -3.46
N GLY A 81 -1.65 2.35 -2.73
CA GLY A 81 -2.16 3.72 -2.75
C GLY A 81 -3.37 4.00 -1.85
N TYR A 82 -3.86 3.00 -1.10
CA TYR A 82 -5.02 3.12 -0.21
C TYR A 82 -4.70 2.67 1.22
N VAL A 83 -5.39 3.26 2.18
CA VAL A 83 -5.36 2.86 3.59
C VAL A 83 -6.02 1.49 3.74
N GLN A 84 -5.29 0.53 4.27
CA GLN A 84 -5.81 -0.80 4.62
C GLN A 84 -6.97 -0.66 5.63
N LYS A 85 -7.99 -1.51 5.52
CA LYS A 85 -9.08 -1.58 6.50
C LYS A 85 -9.39 -3.03 6.87
N ARG A 86 -9.84 -3.23 8.10
CA ARG A 86 -10.24 -4.54 8.65
C ARG A 86 -11.70 -4.52 9.10
N TYR A 87 -12.38 -5.66 9.11
CA TYR A 87 -13.54 -5.91 9.98
C TYR A 87 -13.43 -7.31 10.59
N SER A 88 -14.03 -7.53 11.75
CA SER A 88 -13.98 -8.82 12.45
C SER A 88 -15.34 -9.52 12.43
N VAL A 89 -15.33 -10.85 12.47
CA VAL A 89 -16.53 -11.70 12.49
C VAL A 89 -16.33 -12.85 13.48
N SER A 90 -17.20 -12.96 14.50
CA SER A 90 -17.25 -14.13 15.39
C SER A 90 -18.43 -15.02 15.00
N THR A 91 -18.16 -16.24 14.51
CA THR A 91 -19.19 -17.23 14.14
C THR A 91 -19.46 -18.25 15.28
N LYS A 92 -19.00 -17.95 16.50
CA LYS A 92 -19.24 -18.77 17.69
C LYS A 92 -20.72 -18.88 18.02
N GLY A 93 -21.14 -20.04 18.51
CA GLY A 93 -22.54 -20.31 18.85
C GLY A 93 -23.48 -20.55 17.65
N VAL A 94 -23.01 -20.39 16.41
CA VAL A 94 -23.78 -20.76 15.21
C VAL A 94 -23.80 -22.29 15.08
N THR A 95 -24.93 -22.91 15.41
CA THR A 95 -25.10 -24.37 15.25
C THR A 95 -25.51 -24.75 13.83
N LYS A 96 -25.45 -26.03 13.47
CA LYS A 96 -25.81 -26.52 12.13
C LYS A 96 -27.28 -26.29 11.78
N GLU A 97 -28.15 -26.38 12.78
CA GLU A 97 -29.59 -26.16 12.67
C GLU A 97 -29.89 -24.68 12.43
N LYS A 98 -29.23 -23.81 13.21
CA LYS A 98 -29.40 -22.36 13.13
C LYS A 98 -28.83 -21.74 11.86
N LEU A 99 -27.72 -22.30 11.34
CA LEU A 99 -27.06 -21.87 10.11
C LEU A 99 -28.00 -21.86 8.89
N ALA A 100 -28.95 -22.79 8.80
CA ALA A 100 -29.88 -22.88 7.68
C ALA A 100 -30.81 -21.65 7.56
N GLY A 101 -30.96 -20.86 8.63
CA GLY A 101 -31.71 -19.61 8.64
C GLY A 101 -30.87 -18.35 8.39
N LEU A 102 -29.54 -18.45 8.27
CA LEU A 102 -28.67 -17.28 8.12
C LEU A 102 -28.61 -16.78 6.66
N PRO A 103 -28.84 -15.48 6.39
CA PRO A 103 -28.66 -14.89 5.05
C PRO A 103 -27.18 -14.76 4.67
N VAL A 104 -26.93 -14.34 3.43
CA VAL A 104 -25.61 -13.84 2.99
C VAL A 104 -25.48 -12.38 3.40
N TYR A 105 -24.53 -12.08 4.29
CA TYR A 105 -24.30 -10.75 4.83
C TYR A 105 -23.55 -9.84 3.85
N THR A 106 -23.88 -8.54 3.85
CA THR A 106 -23.16 -7.53 3.05
C THR A 106 -22.25 -6.69 3.94
N ALA A 107 -20.99 -6.54 3.52
CA ALA A 107 -19.96 -5.73 4.17
C ALA A 107 -19.18 -4.94 3.11
N ASP A 108 -19.79 -3.88 2.58
CA ASP A 108 -19.16 -3.00 1.59
C ASP A 108 -18.08 -2.12 2.23
N ILE A 109 -16.95 -1.95 1.53
CA ILE A 109 -15.73 -1.33 2.08
C ILE A 109 -15.33 -0.11 1.25
N VAL A 110 -15.39 1.07 1.86
CA VAL A 110 -14.82 2.30 1.30
C VAL A 110 -13.39 2.48 1.82
N LEU A 111 -12.39 2.26 0.98
CA LEU A 111 -10.98 2.57 1.30
C LEU A 111 -10.72 4.08 1.15
N LEU A 112 -9.86 4.62 2.02
CA LEU A 112 -9.35 6.00 1.88
C LEU A 112 -8.08 5.96 1.03
N ASN A 113 -7.78 7.04 0.32
CA ASN A 113 -6.45 7.20 -0.30
C ASN A 113 -5.38 7.30 0.80
N PHE A 114 -4.18 6.78 0.56
CA PHE A 114 -3.07 6.98 1.50
C PHE A 114 -2.32 8.28 1.20
N TYR A 115 -2.19 9.17 2.19
CA TYR A 115 -1.37 10.38 2.13
C TYR A 115 -0.23 10.33 3.15
N GLU A 116 0.97 10.75 2.73
CA GLU A 116 2.11 10.82 3.65
C GLU A 116 1.94 11.96 4.67
N GLY A 117 2.24 11.67 5.93
CA GLY A 117 2.12 12.62 7.06
C GLY A 117 0.81 12.53 7.86
N VAL A 118 -0.11 11.63 7.50
CA VAL A 118 -1.36 11.36 8.23
C VAL A 118 -1.20 10.12 9.12
N ASP A 119 -1.75 10.13 10.34
CA ASP A 119 -1.81 8.94 11.19
C ASP A 119 -3.03 8.09 10.83
N TYR A 120 -2.77 6.87 10.33
CA TYR A 120 -3.80 5.90 9.95
C TYR A 120 -3.90 4.71 10.92
N SER A 121 -3.22 4.72 12.08
CA SER A 121 -3.20 3.64 13.09
C SER A 121 -4.59 3.20 13.56
N LEU A 122 -5.57 4.12 13.53
CA LEU A 122 -6.99 3.82 13.78
C LEU A 122 -7.53 2.63 12.95
N PHE A 123 -7.10 2.49 11.69
CA PHE A 123 -7.63 1.50 10.73
C PHE A 123 -7.01 0.10 10.86
N GLU A 124 -6.06 -0.07 11.77
CA GLU A 124 -5.52 -1.38 12.13
C GLU A 124 -6.49 -2.17 13.03
N GLN A 125 -7.34 -1.44 13.77
CA GLN A 125 -8.48 -2.01 14.45
C GLN A 125 -9.59 -2.35 13.43
N PRO A 126 -10.42 -3.38 13.70
CA PRO A 126 -11.63 -3.62 12.92
C PRO A 126 -12.52 -2.36 12.85
N ILE A 127 -12.90 -1.91 11.66
CA ILE A 127 -13.79 -0.75 11.49
C ILE A 127 -15.24 -1.08 11.87
N ASN A 128 -15.59 -2.37 11.84
CA ASN A 128 -16.84 -2.94 12.32
C ASN A 128 -16.54 -4.32 12.95
N LYS A 129 -17.43 -4.78 13.84
CA LYS A 129 -17.39 -6.11 14.45
C LYS A 129 -18.75 -6.76 14.30
N TYR A 130 -18.80 -7.92 13.66
CA TYR A 130 -19.99 -8.75 13.55
C TYR A 130 -19.91 -9.90 14.56
N GLU A 131 -20.97 -10.08 15.33
CA GLU A 131 -21.06 -11.08 16.40
C GLU A 131 -22.40 -11.82 16.26
N TYR A 132 -22.38 -13.13 16.44
CA TYR A 132 -23.60 -13.93 16.32
C TYR A 132 -24.52 -13.73 17.53
N ASN A 133 -25.75 -13.29 17.27
CA ASN A 133 -26.81 -13.16 18.26
C ASN A 133 -27.74 -14.39 18.24
N PRO A 134 -27.80 -15.18 19.34
CA PRO A 134 -28.60 -16.40 19.40
C PRO A 134 -30.11 -16.16 19.49
N GLU A 135 -30.56 -14.98 19.92
CA GLU A 135 -31.96 -14.65 20.21
C GLU A 135 -32.77 -14.38 18.93
N ASN A 136 -32.22 -13.59 18.01
CA ASN A 136 -32.82 -13.28 16.71
C ASN A 136 -32.31 -14.19 15.57
N ASN A 137 -31.38 -15.09 15.87
CA ASN A 137 -30.64 -15.92 14.92
C ASN A 137 -30.00 -15.10 13.77
N ASN A 138 -29.19 -14.10 14.11
CA ASN A 138 -28.56 -13.21 13.13
C ASN A 138 -27.10 -12.88 13.49
N MET A 139 -26.29 -12.52 12.49
CA MET A 139 -25.03 -11.81 12.71
C MET A 139 -25.35 -10.32 12.90
N ASP A 140 -25.41 -9.89 14.15
CA ASP A 140 -25.56 -8.48 14.50
C ASP A 140 -24.19 -7.78 14.50
N TYR A 141 -24.16 -6.47 14.75
CA TYR A 141 -22.93 -5.69 14.79
C TYR A 141 -22.88 -4.76 16.01
N ASN A 142 -21.68 -4.49 16.51
CA ASN A 142 -21.50 -3.69 17.73
C ASN A 142 -21.72 -2.19 17.45
N GLU A 143 -22.97 -1.73 17.53
CA GLU A 143 -23.35 -0.35 17.18
C GLU A 143 -22.56 0.72 17.94
N LYS A 144 -22.30 0.51 19.23
CA LYS A 144 -21.56 1.43 20.10
C LYS A 144 -20.12 1.58 19.61
N TYR A 145 -19.45 0.47 19.36
CA TYR A 145 -18.09 0.46 18.83
C TYR A 145 -18.03 1.06 17.42
N LEU A 146 -18.97 0.71 16.53
CA LEU A 146 -19.06 1.28 15.19
C LEU A 146 -19.32 2.79 15.22
N LYS A 147 -20.09 3.31 16.18
CA LYS A 147 -20.25 4.75 16.42
C LYS A 147 -18.93 5.41 16.84
N GLN A 148 -18.23 4.86 17.83
CA GLN A 148 -16.93 5.37 18.30
C GLN A 148 -15.90 5.40 17.16
N MET A 149 -15.84 4.32 16.37
CA MET A 149 -14.98 4.21 15.20
C MET A 149 -15.35 5.24 14.10
N ARG A 150 -16.64 5.45 13.83
CA ARG A 150 -17.11 6.52 12.93
C ARG A 150 -16.78 7.93 13.43
N GLU A 151 -16.70 8.13 14.74
CA GLU A 151 -16.31 9.39 15.37
C GLU A 151 -14.81 9.64 15.22
N ALA A 152 -13.95 8.70 15.62
CA ALA A 152 -12.50 8.78 15.41
C ALA A 152 -12.11 8.94 13.93
N MET A 153 -12.84 8.31 13.02
CA MET A 153 -12.63 8.43 11.57
C MET A 153 -12.86 9.86 11.03
N ARG A 154 -13.57 10.74 11.76
CA ARG A 154 -13.72 12.15 11.35
C ARG A 154 -12.46 12.96 11.59
N GLU A 155 -11.74 12.71 12.69
CA GLU A 155 -10.52 13.43 13.02
C GLU A 155 -9.36 13.03 12.10
N VAL A 156 -9.20 11.73 11.79
CA VAL A 156 -8.21 11.30 10.78
C VAL A 156 -8.52 11.92 9.40
N LYS A 157 -9.81 12.04 9.02
CA LYS A 157 -10.21 12.75 7.79
C LYS A 157 -10.04 14.27 7.84
N LYS A 158 -9.82 14.85 9.02
CA LYS A 158 -9.48 16.28 9.17
C LYS A 158 -7.98 16.46 8.99
N GLU A 159 -7.16 15.65 9.68
CA GLU A 159 -5.70 15.59 9.50
C GLU A 159 -5.33 15.33 8.04
N GLU A 160 -6.01 14.39 7.39
CA GLU A 160 -5.88 14.09 5.95
C GLU A 160 -6.11 15.32 5.07
N ARG A 161 -7.15 16.12 5.33
CA ARG A 161 -7.41 17.36 4.57
C ARG A 161 -6.33 18.41 4.78
N GLU A 162 -5.82 18.52 6.00
CA GLU A 162 -4.76 19.46 6.37
C GLU A 162 -3.41 19.04 5.74
N ALA A 163 -3.08 17.75 5.74
CA ALA A 163 -1.91 17.18 5.04
C ALA A 163 -2.01 17.36 3.52
N ILE A 164 -3.16 17.07 2.90
CA ILE A 164 -3.40 17.30 1.46
C ILE A 164 -3.23 18.78 1.10
N LYS A 165 -3.73 19.70 1.95
CA LYS A 165 -3.57 21.15 1.75
C LYS A 165 -2.09 21.55 1.81
N LEU A 166 -1.37 21.13 2.85
CA LEU A 166 0.05 21.43 3.04
C LEU A 166 0.91 20.86 1.90
N ALA A 167 0.64 19.64 1.45
CA ALA A 167 1.33 19.00 0.33
C ALA A 167 1.14 19.78 -0.99
N ARG A 168 -0.09 20.24 -1.28
CA ARG A 168 -0.38 21.09 -2.46
C ARG A 168 0.29 22.45 -2.37
N GLU A 169 0.30 23.06 -1.19
CA GLU A 169 0.96 24.36 -0.96
C GLU A 169 2.47 24.25 -1.17
N LYS A 170 3.09 23.17 -0.68
CA LYS A 170 4.50 22.84 -0.95
C LYS A 170 4.76 22.58 -2.43
N GLU A 171 4.01 21.68 -3.08
CA GLU A 171 4.18 21.36 -4.51
C GLU A 171 4.01 22.61 -5.42
N LEU A 172 3.18 23.57 -5.01
CA LEU A 172 2.99 24.85 -5.72
C LEU A 172 4.11 25.87 -5.43
N ALA A 173 4.73 25.84 -4.24
CA ALA A 173 5.95 26.59 -3.96
C ALA A 173 7.15 26.01 -4.73
N ASP A 174 7.36 24.70 -4.68
CA ASP A 174 8.43 23.98 -5.39
C ASP A 174 8.33 24.21 -6.90
N ARG A 175 7.12 24.17 -7.48
CA ARG A 175 6.90 24.55 -8.90
C ARG A 175 7.25 26.01 -9.21
N LYS A 176 6.95 26.97 -8.33
CA LYS A 176 7.37 28.37 -8.52
C LYS A 176 8.89 28.50 -8.52
N ILE A 177 9.56 27.86 -7.57
CA ILE A 177 11.04 27.83 -7.48
C ILE A 177 11.65 27.20 -8.75
N ALA A 178 11.10 26.07 -9.21
CA ALA A 178 11.56 25.37 -10.41
C ALA A 178 11.32 26.13 -11.72
N VAL A 179 10.28 26.98 -11.79
CA VAL A 179 10.07 27.90 -12.93
C VAL A 179 11.05 29.09 -12.84
N GLN A 180 11.22 29.67 -11.65
CA GLN A 180 12.06 30.86 -11.46
C GLN A 180 13.55 30.55 -11.66
N SER A 181 14.03 29.37 -11.24
CA SER A 181 15.40 28.92 -11.51
C SER A 181 15.65 28.66 -13.01
N LYS A 182 14.68 28.06 -13.72
CA LYS A 182 14.74 27.92 -15.19
C LYS A 182 14.77 29.27 -15.91
N VAL A 183 13.97 30.24 -15.47
CA VAL A 183 13.99 31.62 -16.01
C VAL A 183 15.34 32.31 -15.73
N GLY A 184 15.93 32.10 -14.55
CA GLY A 184 17.28 32.58 -14.23
C GLY A 184 18.34 32.01 -15.20
N TYR A 185 18.32 30.69 -15.42
CA TYR A 185 19.27 29.99 -16.30
C TYR A 185 19.13 30.43 -17.77
N ILE A 186 17.91 30.68 -18.24
CA ILE A 186 17.65 31.23 -19.59
C ILE A 186 18.14 32.67 -19.70
N SER A 187 17.97 33.48 -18.65
CA SER A 187 18.46 34.87 -18.61
C SER A 187 19.99 34.95 -18.66
N GLN A 188 20.68 34.11 -17.89
CA GLN A 188 22.16 34.05 -17.87
C GLN A 188 22.75 33.59 -19.21
N LYS A 189 22.04 32.78 -20.00
CA LYS A 189 22.49 32.36 -21.34
C LYS A 189 22.33 33.44 -22.43
N LYS A 190 21.82 34.63 -22.10
CA LYS A 190 21.47 35.67 -23.09
C LYS A 190 22.49 36.81 -23.24
N SER A 191 23.65 36.72 -22.58
CA SER A 191 24.68 37.77 -22.55
C SER A 191 26.03 37.32 -23.14
N VAL A 192 26.08 37.04 -24.45
CA VAL A 192 27.32 36.95 -25.25
C VAL A 192 27.09 37.66 -26.59
N PRO A 193 27.89 38.69 -26.98
CA PRO A 193 27.64 39.44 -28.21
C PRO A 193 28.20 38.79 -29.49
N THR A 194 27.38 38.81 -30.55
CA THR A 194 27.71 39.16 -31.95
C THR A 194 29.00 38.64 -32.61
N THR A 195 28.85 37.87 -33.69
CA THR A 195 29.29 38.25 -35.08
C THR A 195 28.57 37.37 -36.11
N VAL A 196 28.34 37.91 -37.32
CA VAL A 196 27.48 37.34 -38.38
C VAL A 196 28.29 36.87 -39.59
N LYS A 197 27.87 35.79 -40.26
CA LYS A 197 27.93 35.65 -41.74
C LYS A 197 26.96 34.60 -42.29
N THR A 198 26.52 34.87 -43.53
CA THR A 198 25.43 34.26 -44.33
C THR A 198 25.99 33.14 -45.27
N GLU A 199 25.27 32.31 -46.07
CA GLU A 199 23.86 32.19 -46.55
C GLU A 199 23.60 30.79 -47.21
N VAL A 200 22.39 30.55 -47.78
CA VAL A 200 22.02 29.56 -48.86
C VAL A 200 21.93 28.07 -48.43
N GLN A 201 20.89 27.25 -48.72
CA GLN A 201 19.52 27.40 -49.27
C GLN A 201 18.61 26.19 -48.86
N GLN A 202 17.28 26.31 -49.04
CA GLN A 202 16.29 25.19 -49.14
C GLN A 202 15.54 25.33 -50.49
N PRO A 203 14.64 24.41 -50.96
CA PRO A 203 13.33 24.06 -50.36
C PRO A 203 13.04 22.52 -50.44
N VAL A 204 11.88 21.88 -50.19
CA VAL A 204 10.48 22.17 -49.73
C VAL A 204 10.04 20.94 -48.84
N GLN A 205 8.81 20.56 -48.43
CA GLN A 205 7.39 20.91 -48.68
C GLN A 205 6.64 21.15 -47.33
N GLN A 206 5.32 20.90 -47.24
CA GLN A 206 4.43 21.37 -46.16
C GLN A 206 3.08 20.59 -46.09
N LYS A 207 2.26 20.85 -45.04
CA LYS A 207 0.77 20.70 -44.91
C LYS A 207 0.25 19.43 -44.18
N ASN A 208 -0.68 19.46 -43.19
CA ASN A 208 -1.24 20.52 -42.31
C ASN A 208 -1.89 19.91 -41.01
N GLU A 209 -2.03 20.75 -39.96
CA GLU A 209 -3.19 20.95 -39.01
C GLU A 209 -4.18 19.79 -38.68
N THR A 210 -4.62 19.53 -37.43
CA THR A 210 -4.20 19.93 -36.05
C THR A 210 -4.30 18.70 -35.10
N THR A 211 -4.89 18.55 -33.89
CA THR A 211 -5.68 19.34 -32.91
C THR A 211 -5.40 18.82 -31.47
N SER A 212 -5.74 19.59 -30.42
CA SER A 212 -5.49 19.36 -28.98
C SER A 212 -6.12 18.11 -28.32
N ALA A 213 -5.38 17.47 -27.38
CA ALA A 213 -5.87 17.16 -26.01
C ALA A 213 -4.76 16.69 -25.02
N VAL A 214 -4.68 17.35 -23.86
CA VAL A 214 -4.12 16.90 -22.55
C VAL A 214 -2.72 16.23 -22.49
N LEU A 215 -1.75 17.00 -22.00
CA LEU A 215 -0.55 16.49 -21.32
C LEU A 215 -0.83 16.29 -19.82
N ILE A 216 -0.52 15.12 -19.26
CA ILE A 216 -0.13 14.98 -17.85
C ILE A 216 1.18 14.18 -17.81
N THR A 217 2.29 14.89 -17.66
CA THR A 217 3.63 14.32 -17.62
C THR A 217 3.93 13.72 -16.25
N LYS A 218 4.32 12.44 -16.21
CA LYS A 218 5.06 11.87 -15.07
C LYS A 218 6.33 12.71 -14.85
N SER A 219 6.69 12.99 -13.61
CA SER A 219 7.99 13.60 -13.28
C SER A 219 9.13 12.65 -13.71
N SER A 220 10.16 13.19 -14.35
CA SER A 220 11.26 12.39 -14.91
C SER A 220 12.15 11.81 -13.79
N PRO A 221 12.47 10.50 -13.80
CA PRO A 221 13.40 9.90 -12.83
C PRO A 221 14.78 10.59 -12.77
N SER A 222 15.23 11.19 -13.88
CA SER A 222 16.57 11.76 -14.04
C SER A 222 16.94 12.83 -13.00
N ALA A 223 16.02 13.70 -12.61
CA ALA A 223 16.32 14.78 -11.66
C ALA A 223 16.60 14.23 -10.25
N ARG A 224 15.69 13.38 -9.74
CA ARG A 224 15.83 12.76 -8.41
C ARG A 224 17.10 11.91 -8.29
N ILE A 225 17.42 11.14 -9.33
CA ILE A 225 18.65 10.32 -9.34
C ILE A 225 19.87 11.24 -9.32
N THR A 226 19.90 12.31 -10.13
CA THR A 226 21.01 13.29 -10.12
C THR A 226 21.22 13.92 -8.73
N GLU A 227 20.15 14.30 -8.03
CA GLU A 227 20.22 14.86 -6.67
C GLU A 227 20.76 13.84 -5.64
N LEU A 228 20.36 12.57 -5.74
CA LEU A 228 20.86 11.49 -4.88
C LEU A 228 22.34 11.18 -5.14
N LEU A 229 22.75 11.06 -6.41
CA LEU A 229 24.14 10.84 -6.81
C LEU A 229 25.07 11.99 -6.40
N ALA A 230 24.57 13.22 -6.36
CA ALA A 230 25.34 14.39 -5.93
C ALA A 230 25.49 14.49 -4.39
N LYS A 231 24.63 13.81 -3.62
CA LYS A 231 24.61 13.87 -2.15
C LYS A 231 25.20 12.62 -1.48
N TYR A 232 25.04 11.44 -2.08
CA TYR A 232 25.37 10.16 -1.45
C TYR A 232 26.44 9.37 -2.23
N PRO A 233 27.46 8.80 -1.55
CA PRO A 233 28.49 7.99 -2.20
C PRO A 233 27.95 6.62 -2.65
N GLN A 234 28.66 5.97 -3.57
CA GLN A 234 28.37 4.61 -4.00
C GLN A 234 28.42 3.62 -2.82
N GLY A 235 27.46 2.71 -2.76
CA GLY A 235 27.24 1.79 -1.64
C GLY A 235 25.87 2.01 -0.99
N ILE A 236 25.80 1.78 0.33
CA ILE A 236 24.60 1.94 1.14
C ILE A 236 24.88 2.99 2.21
N THR A 237 24.12 4.09 2.21
CA THR A 237 24.09 5.07 3.32
C THR A 237 22.87 4.80 4.18
N GLU A 238 23.05 4.63 5.49
CA GLU A 238 21.95 4.52 6.46
C GLU A 238 21.82 5.82 7.26
N GLU A 239 20.59 6.34 7.34
CA GLU A 239 20.21 7.53 8.11
C GLU A 239 19.11 7.16 9.10
N PHE A 240 19.22 7.61 10.35
CA PHE A 240 18.17 7.49 11.36
C PHE A 240 17.43 8.82 11.47
N ILE A 241 16.11 8.80 11.30
CA ILE A 241 15.25 9.99 11.38
C ILE A 241 14.20 9.75 12.47
N GLU A 242 14.25 10.57 13.53
CA GLU A 242 13.26 10.56 14.59
C GLU A 242 12.09 11.48 14.23
N GLY A 243 10.88 10.92 14.26
CA GLY A 243 9.61 11.64 14.18
C GLY A 243 8.78 11.42 15.45
N GLN A 244 7.77 12.26 15.66
CA GLN A 244 7.05 12.41 16.93
C GLN A 244 6.48 11.10 17.53
N ASN A 245 6.16 10.10 16.69
CA ASN A 245 5.72 8.76 17.11
C ASN A 245 6.42 7.62 16.34
N VAL A 246 7.53 7.90 15.63
CA VAL A 246 8.13 6.97 14.65
C VAL A 246 9.64 7.12 14.54
N GLN A 247 10.36 6.01 14.57
CA GLN A 247 11.77 5.94 14.19
C GLN A 247 11.88 5.40 12.77
N ILE A 248 12.47 6.18 11.86
CA ILE A 248 12.63 5.80 10.46
C ILE A 248 14.09 5.45 10.21
N VAL A 249 14.34 4.21 9.78
CA VAL A 249 15.62 3.81 9.18
C VAL A 249 15.51 4.05 7.69
N GLN A 250 16.24 5.03 7.17
CA GLN A 250 16.33 5.34 5.74
C GLN A 250 17.64 4.77 5.18
N ARG A 251 17.56 3.95 4.13
CA ARG A 251 18.72 3.41 3.42
C ARG A 251 18.74 3.94 1.99
N ILE A 252 19.75 4.72 1.64
CA ILE A 252 19.99 5.18 0.27
C ILE A 252 21.00 4.23 -0.35
N ILE A 253 20.61 3.55 -1.43
CA ILE A 253 21.52 2.71 -2.22
C ILE A 253 21.90 3.48 -3.48
N VAL A 254 23.21 3.65 -3.71
CA VAL A 254 23.77 4.23 -4.93
C VAL A 254 24.66 3.19 -5.60
N LYS A 255 24.37 2.86 -6.86
CA LYS A 255 25.13 1.88 -7.65
C LYS A 255 24.99 2.20 -9.14
N ASP A 256 26.08 2.14 -9.89
CA ASP A 256 26.12 2.17 -11.36
C ASP A 256 25.35 3.36 -12.00
N GLN A 257 25.42 4.53 -11.36
CA GLN A 257 24.67 5.76 -11.71
C GLN A 257 23.14 5.70 -11.52
N GLU A 258 22.64 4.68 -10.82
CA GLU A 258 21.28 4.62 -10.30
C GLU A 258 21.26 4.86 -8.78
N ALA A 259 20.10 5.30 -8.27
CA ALA A 259 19.92 5.58 -6.86
C ALA A 259 18.48 5.31 -6.39
N TRP A 260 18.34 4.57 -5.29
CA TRP A 260 17.08 4.19 -4.66
C TRP A 260 17.05 4.62 -3.20
N VAL A 261 15.87 5.02 -2.71
CA VAL A 261 15.62 5.37 -1.31
C VAL A 261 14.67 4.36 -0.70
N TYR A 262 15.16 3.63 0.29
CA TYR A 262 14.38 2.71 1.10
C TYR A 262 14.08 3.34 2.46
N GLN A 263 12.90 3.08 3.01
CA GLN A 263 12.52 3.53 4.35
C GLN A 263 11.82 2.41 5.11
N LYS A 264 12.27 2.13 6.33
CA LYS A 264 11.62 1.27 7.31
C LYS A 264 11.16 2.13 8.49
N LYS A 265 9.86 2.44 8.51
CA LYS A 265 9.19 3.27 9.52
C LYS A 265 8.73 2.36 10.66
N THR A 266 9.37 2.46 11.83
CA THR A 266 9.09 1.68 13.04
C THR A 266 8.35 2.59 14.02
N PHE A 267 7.11 2.27 14.34
CA PHE A 267 6.26 3.13 15.17
C PHE A 267 6.35 2.77 16.66
N ASN A 268 6.13 3.74 17.55
CA ASN A 268 6.23 3.54 19.00
C ASN A 268 5.23 2.51 19.56
N TRP A 269 4.12 2.25 18.86
CA TRP A 269 3.16 1.18 19.16
C TRP A 269 3.53 -0.21 18.58
N GLY A 270 4.68 -0.33 17.91
CA GLY A 270 5.32 -1.60 17.54
C GLY A 270 5.19 -2.03 16.07
N GLY A 271 4.42 -1.32 15.25
CA GLY A 271 4.29 -1.63 13.82
C GLY A 271 5.50 -1.23 12.98
N VAL A 272 5.61 -1.85 11.79
CA VAL A 272 6.68 -1.61 10.81
C VAL A 272 6.09 -1.48 9.41
N ALA A 273 6.31 -0.33 8.76
CA ALA A 273 5.97 -0.10 7.36
C ALA A 273 7.24 0.13 6.52
N CYS A 274 7.37 -0.57 5.39
CA CYS A 274 8.56 -0.51 4.53
C CYS A 274 8.23 0.03 3.14
N PHE A 275 9.14 0.82 2.57
CA PHE A 275 8.99 1.46 1.25
C PHE A 275 10.30 1.40 0.47
N ARG A 276 10.20 1.34 -0.87
CA ARG A 276 11.25 1.66 -1.84
C ARG A 276 10.71 2.71 -2.81
N ASP A 277 11.37 3.85 -2.91
CA ASP A 277 10.96 4.97 -3.80
C ASP A 277 9.47 5.32 -3.65
N ASN A 278 9.04 5.49 -2.39
CA ASN A 278 7.67 5.74 -1.93
C ASN A 278 6.65 4.64 -2.31
N THR A 279 7.07 3.54 -2.92
CA THR A 279 6.25 2.34 -3.19
C THR A 279 6.32 1.39 -1.99
N PRO A 280 5.20 0.93 -1.41
CA PRO A 280 5.22 -0.02 -0.30
C PRO A 280 5.87 -1.36 -0.67
N ILE A 281 6.66 -1.91 0.25
CA ILE A 281 7.30 -3.23 0.16
C ILE A 281 7.15 -3.98 1.50
N THR A 282 7.41 -5.29 1.51
CA THR A 282 7.42 -6.05 2.77
C THR A 282 8.72 -5.81 3.55
N PRO A 283 8.75 -6.00 4.88
CA PRO A 283 9.99 -5.97 5.65
C PRO A 283 11.05 -6.96 5.16
N GLY A 284 10.63 -8.14 4.64
CA GLY A 284 11.54 -9.11 4.04
C GLY A 284 12.22 -8.58 2.77
N ILE A 285 11.48 -7.88 1.89
CA ILE A 285 12.05 -7.23 0.72
C ILE A 285 12.99 -6.11 1.14
N PHE A 286 12.65 -5.31 2.17
CA PHE A 286 13.52 -4.25 2.69
C PHE A 286 14.87 -4.83 3.17
N GLU A 287 14.87 -5.82 4.08
CA GLU A 287 16.15 -6.36 4.58
C GLU A 287 16.92 -7.12 3.49
N GLN A 288 16.24 -7.80 2.55
CA GLN A 288 16.92 -8.47 1.44
C GLN A 288 17.58 -7.46 0.49
N GLU A 289 16.81 -6.54 -0.11
CA GLU A 289 17.30 -5.61 -1.13
C GLU A 289 18.28 -4.57 -0.55
N THR A 290 18.25 -4.31 0.75
CA THR A 290 19.18 -3.40 1.44
C THR A 290 20.29 -4.10 2.24
N SER A 291 20.42 -5.43 2.16
CA SER A 291 21.57 -6.14 2.72
C SER A 291 22.85 -5.89 1.92
N ALA A 292 24.00 -5.89 2.60
CA ALA A 292 25.29 -5.80 1.93
C ALA A 292 25.52 -7.00 0.98
N ASP A 293 25.22 -8.22 1.45
CA ASP A 293 25.47 -9.46 0.73
C ASP A 293 24.70 -9.54 -0.61
N TYR A 294 23.41 -9.17 -0.62
CA TYR A 294 22.59 -9.16 -1.84
C TYR A 294 23.14 -8.19 -2.89
N ASN A 295 23.56 -7.00 -2.46
CA ASN A 295 24.11 -5.98 -3.35
C ASN A 295 25.51 -6.37 -3.87
N THR A 296 26.31 -7.11 -3.10
CA THR A 296 27.58 -7.70 -3.54
C THR A 296 27.36 -8.80 -4.60
N ILE A 297 26.39 -9.70 -4.42
CA ILE A 297 26.08 -10.78 -5.37
C ILE A 297 25.66 -10.24 -6.75
N LEU A 298 25.03 -9.06 -6.79
CA LEU A 298 24.69 -8.36 -8.03
C LEU A 298 25.86 -7.52 -8.61
N SER A 299 27.04 -7.54 -8.00
CA SER A 299 28.26 -6.89 -8.50
C SER A 299 29.29 -7.88 -9.07
N SER A 300 28.99 -9.18 -9.06
CA SER A 300 29.86 -10.26 -9.55
C SER A 300 29.25 -11.02 -10.74
N LYS A 301 28.51 -10.29 -11.59
CA LYS A 301 27.87 -10.76 -12.83
C LYS A 301 27.89 -9.65 -13.87
#